data_AF-A0A0R1MDG4-F1
#
_entry.id   AF-A0A0R1MDG4-F1
#
_cell.length_a   1.000
_cell.length_b   1.000
_cell.length_c   1.000
_cell.angle_alpha   90.00
_cell.angle_beta   90.00
_cell.angle_gamma   90.00
#
_symmetry.space_group_name_H-M   'P 1'
#
loop_
_entity.id
_entity.type
_entity.pdbx_description
1 polymer ?
#
loop_
_entity_poly.entity_id
_entity_poly.type
_entity_poly.pdbx_seq_one_letter_code
_entity_poly.pdbx_strand_id
1 'polypeptide(L)'
;MENIKYRFIVAYSASAAILLINRFNGLTAKDVFAGAYQIPPSFSFPLEWYFFALAIFLMIGDNPRSLLKAYLPVHRVMLKEYLATIYGLNFFLVGITVTTWYLLCPGSLLFYFESLLCLLALSALFASLQLFIDPVLVLMIFATLFALVITFNDFPFLSVLMALRWTSHQLDNLCGSLLTLVISFGMTHFLYYVDFA
;
A
#
# COMPACT_ATOMS: atom_id res chain seq x y z
N MET A 1 6.59 -19.73 -0.80
CA MET A 1 7.30 -19.26 0.43
C MET A 1 8.70 -18.69 0.17
N GLU A 2 9.62 -19.38 -0.51
CA GLU A 2 11.00 -18.85 -0.74
C GLU A 2 11.00 -17.49 -1.47
N ASN A 3 10.17 -17.34 -2.50
CA ASN A 3 10.09 -16.11 -3.31
C ASN A 3 9.63 -14.86 -2.52
N ILE A 4 8.80 -15.03 -1.48
CA ILE A 4 8.24 -13.90 -0.70
C ILE A 4 9.30 -13.27 0.19
N LYS A 5 10.12 -14.10 0.85
CA LYS A 5 11.21 -13.62 1.71
C LYS A 5 12.18 -12.77 0.91
N TYR A 6 12.55 -13.21 -0.31
CA TYR A 6 13.41 -12.43 -1.19
C TYR A 6 12.75 -11.13 -1.67
N ARG A 7 11.47 -11.17 -2.08
CA ARG A 7 10.73 -9.96 -2.46
C ARG A 7 10.69 -8.95 -1.32
N PHE A 8 10.39 -9.41 -0.10
CA PHE A 8 10.41 -8.58 1.09
C PHE A 8 11.79 -7.98 1.34
N ILE A 9 12.84 -8.82 1.40
CA ILE A 9 14.21 -8.37 1.67
C ILE A 9 14.64 -7.34 0.64
N VAL A 10 14.43 -7.60 -0.65
CA VAL A 10 14.86 -6.70 -1.74
C VAL A 10 14.09 -5.38 -1.70
N ALA A 11 12.75 -5.41 -1.64
CA ALA A 11 11.96 -4.18 -1.65
C ALA A 11 12.14 -3.35 -0.37
N TYR A 12 12.17 -4.02 0.79
CA TYR A 12 12.38 -3.36 2.07
C TYR A 12 13.79 -2.77 2.18
N SER A 13 14.84 -3.55 1.87
CA SER A 13 16.21 -3.04 1.95
C SER A 13 16.48 -1.93 0.93
N ALA A 14 15.94 -2.02 -0.28
CA ALA A 14 16.05 -0.95 -1.27
C ALA A 14 15.35 0.34 -0.79
N SER A 15 14.13 0.24 -0.26
CA SER A 15 13.44 1.41 0.28
C SER A 15 14.18 2.02 1.47
N ALA A 16 14.65 1.21 2.43
CA ALA A 16 15.45 1.68 3.54
C ALA A 16 16.78 2.33 3.09
N ALA A 17 17.44 1.76 2.08
CA ALA A 17 18.69 2.30 1.54
C ALA A 17 18.49 3.67 0.87
N ILE A 18 17.45 3.83 0.06
CA ILE A 18 17.12 5.14 -0.56
C ILE A 18 16.85 6.18 0.52
N LEU A 19 16.04 5.84 1.54
CA LEU A 19 15.76 6.75 2.66
C LEU A 19 17.02 7.13 3.46
N LEU A 20 17.92 6.17 3.70
CA LEU A 20 19.20 6.43 4.36
C LEU A 20 20.09 7.37 3.53
N ILE A 21 20.22 7.11 2.22
CA ILE A 21 20.99 7.96 1.30
C ILE A 21 20.43 9.40 1.32
N ASN A 22 19.10 9.54 1.22
CA ASN A 22 18.45 10.85 1.25
C ASN A 22 18.65 11.56 2.59
N ARG A 23 18.62 10.84 3.70
CA ARG A 23 18.96 11.38 5.02
C ARG A 23 20.41 11.87 5.08
N PHE A 24 21.37 11.11 4.55
CA PHE A 24 22.78 11.53 4.50
C PHE A 24 22.99 12.75 3.60
N ASN A 25 22.17 12.91 2.56
CA ASN A 25 22.15 14.09 1.70
C ASN A 25 21.44 15.30 2.34
N GLY A 26 20.92 15.17 3.57
CA GLY A 26 20.25 16.25 4.29
C GLY A 26 18.84 16.58 3.78
N LEU A 27 18.24 15.70 2.97
CA LEU A 27 16.89 15.88 2.46
C LEU A 27 15.85 15.66 3.57
N THR A 28 14.84 16.51 3.60
CA THR A 28 13.74 16.40 4.57
C THR A 28 12.66 15.43 4.09
N ALA A 29 11.76 15.00 4.99
CA ALA A 29 10.61 14.18 4.61
C ALA A 29 9.76 14.84 3.50
N LYS A 30 9.68 16.17 3.47
CA LYS A 30 8.97 16.90 2.43
C LYS A 30 9.65 16.80 1.07
N ASP A 31 10.96 16.65 1.03
CA ASP A 31 11.73 16.52 -0.21
C ASP A 31 11.64 15.08 -0.74
N VAL A 32 11.75 14.10 0.16
CA VAL A 32 11.72 12.67 -0.17
C VAL A 32 10.32 12.20 -0.56
N PHE A 33 9.30 12.63 0.19
CA PHE A 33 7.90 12.34 -0.09
C PHE A 33 7.19 13.50 -0.80
N ALA A 34 7.94 14.40 -1.44
CA ALA A 34 7.40 15.57 -2.13
C ALA A 34 6.25 15.18 -3.07
N GLY A 35 6.38 14.04 -3.74
CA GLY A 35 5.60 13.75 -4.93
C GLY A 35 5.94 14.78 -6.00
N ALA A 36 4.98 15.12 -6.86
CA ALA A 36 5.12 16.20 -7.83
C ALA A 36 3.91 17.13 -7.73
N TYR A 37 4.09 18.42 -7.95
CA TYR A 37 2.98 19.33 -8.28
C TYR A 37 3.11 19.64 -9.77
N GLN A 38 2.20 19.12 -10.60
CA GLN A 38 2.31 19.29 -12.05
C GLN A 38 1.93 20.73 -12.40
N ILE A 39 2.87 21.52 -12.92
CA ILE A 39 2.62 22.87 -13.41
C ILE A 39 2.79 22.82 -14.92
N PRO A 40 1.73 22.97 -15.74
CA PRO A 40 1.90 23.04 -17.18
C PRO A 40 2.89 24.18 -17.55
N PRO A 41 3.94 23.94 -18.36
CA PRO A 41 4.24 22.76 -19.19
C PRO A 41 5.28 21.78 -18.60
N SER A 42 5.77 21.98 -17.37
CA SER A 42 6.78 21.11 -16.78
C SER A 42 6.17 19.85 -16.17
N PHE A 43 6.63 18.69 -16.64
CA PHE A 43 6.29 17.40 -16.06
C PHE A 43 7.52 16.79 -15.40
N SER A 44 7.43 16.54 -14.09
CA SER A 44 8.42 15.75 -13.36
C SER A 44 7.76 14.50 -12.77
N PHE A 45 8.36 13.35 -13.01
CA PHE A 45 7.88 12.06 -12.47
C PHE A 45 8.70 11.69 -11.23
N PRO A 46 8.12 11.71 -10.01
CA PRO A 46 8.82 11.42 -8.78
C PRO A 46 8.99 9.90 -8.62
N LEU A 47 10.05 9.35 -9.24
CA LEU A 47 10.36 7.92 -9.24
C LEU A 47 10.53 7.34 -7.83
N GLU A 48 11.18 8.08 -6.92
CA GLU A 48 11.40 7.65 -5.54
C GLU A 48 10.06 7.49 -4.79
N TRP A 49 9.18 8.48 -4.89
CA TRP A 49 7.84 8.41 -4.32
C TRP A 49 7.04 7.23 -4.88
N TYR A 50 7.07 7.06 -6.21
CA TYR A 50 6.37 5.97 -6.89
C TYR A 50 6.86 4.61 -6.40
N PHE A 51 8.17 4.46 -6.25
CA PHE A 51 8.77 3.25 -5.70
C PHE A 51 8.35 3.01 -4.25
N PHE A 52 8.35 4.03 -3.38
CA PHE A 52 7.91 3.87 -1.99
C PHE A 52 6.45 3.45 -1.87
N ALA A 53 5.56 4.07 -2.64
CA ALA A 53 4.15 3.69 -2.68
C ALA A 53 3.96 2.24 -3.15
N LEU A 54 4.69 1.82 -4.19
CA LEU A 54 4.61 0.47 -4.72
C LEU A 54 5.30 -0.60 -3.87
N ALA A 55 6.38 -0.26 -3.17
CA ALA A 55 7.21 -1.21 -2.44
C ALA A 55 6.38 -2.03 -1.43
N ILE A 56 5.37 -1.42 -0.81
CA ILE A 56 4.46 -2.09 0.13
C ILE A 56 3.69 -3.22 -0.56
N PHE A 57 3.20 -3.01 -1.78
CA PHE A 57 2.49 -4.04 -2.56
C PHE A 57 3.43 -5.08 -3.15
N LEU A 58 4.69 -4.72 -3.40
CA LEU A 58 5.73 -5.68 -3.82
C LEU A 58 6.13 -6.63 -2.68
N MET A 59 6.08 -6.14 -1.44
CA MET A 59 6.37 -6.89 -0.21
C MET A 59 5.21 -7.82 0.21
N ILE A 60 3.96 -7.40 -0.01
CA ILE A 60 2.77 -8.23 0.23
C ILE A 60 2.67 -9.26 -0.88
N GLY A 61 3.36 -10.38 -0.69
CA GLY A 61 3.38 -11.50 -1.62
C GLY A 61 2.67 -12.70 -1.04
N ASP A 62 1.49 -13.05 -1.55
CA ASP A 62 1.29 -14.34 -2.19
C ASP A 62 0.00 -14.29 -3.03
N ASN A 63 -0.24 -15.30 -3.85
CA ASN A 63 -1.52 -15.43 -4.55
C ASN A 63 -2.50 -16.20 -3.66
N PRO A 64 -3.41 -15.56 -2.89
CA PRO A 64 -4.39 -16.29 -2.09
C PRO A 64 -5.28 -17.21 -2.96
N ARG A 65 -5.41 -16.93 -4.26
CA ARG A 65 -6.06 -17.81 -5.24
C ARG A 65 -5.30 -19.13 -5.48
N SER A 66 -3.97 -19.13 -5.40
CA SER A 66 -3.17 -20.37 -5.48
C SER A 66 -3.39 -21.25 -4.25
N LEU A 67 -3.58 -20.62 -3.09
CA LEU A 67 -3.96 -21.29 -1.86
C LEU A 67 -5.38 -21.85 -1.94
N LEU A 68 -6.36 -21.12 -2.46
CA LEU A 68 -7.71 -21.67 -2.71
C LEU A 68 -7.70 -22.91 -3.63
N LYS A 69 -6.84 -22.94 -4.65
CA LYS A 69 -6.66 -24.12 -5.52
C LYS A 69 -5.90 -25.27 -4.84
N ALA A 70 -4.95 -24.96 -3.95
CA ALA A 70 -4.17 -25.95 -3.21
C ALA A 70 -4.87 -26.45 -1.92
N TYR A 71 -5.88 -25.73 -1.42
CA TYR A 71 -6.66 -26.06 -0.21
C TYR A 71 -7.76 -27.10 -0.44
N LEU A 72 -8.01 -27.49 -1.69
CA LEU A 72 -8.92 -28.57 -2.06
C LEU A 72 -8.76 -29.89 -1.27
N PRO A 73 -7.62 -30.23 -0.60
CA PRO A 73 -7.54 -31.42 0.26
C PRO A 73 -7.52 -31.18 1.78
N VAL A 74 -7.55 -29.95 2.32
CA VAL A 74 -7.39 -29.72 3.77
C VAL A 74 -8.49 -28.82 4.35
N HIS A 75 -9.67 -29.42 4.56
CA HIS A 75 -10.87 -28.86 5.21
C HIS A 75 -10.70 -28.41 6.69
N ARG A 76 -9.50 -28.05 7.17
CA ARG A 76 -9.28 -27.80 8.61
C ARG A 76 -9.22 -26.34 9.05
N VAL A 77 -9.08 -25.38 8.13
CA VAL A 77 -8.99 -23.94 8.49
C VAL A 77 -10.04 -23.17 7.70
N MET A 78 -10.91 -22.45 8.41
CA MET A 78 -11.96 -21.64 7.79
C MET A 78 -11.33 -20.47 7.01
N LEU A 79 -11.90 -20.12 5.85
CA LEU A 79 -11.41 -19.00 5.01
C LEU A 79 -11.30 -17.69 5.81
N LYS A 80 -12.14 -17.55 6.84
CA LYS A 80 -12.14 -16.42 7.79
C LYS A 80 -10.81 -16.24 8.54
N GLU A 81 -10.22 -17.33 9.05
CA GLU A 81 -9.00 -17.29 9.86
C GLU A 81 -7.79 -16.99 8.97
N TYR A 82 -7.85 -17.47 7.73
CA TYR A 82 -6.87 -17.17 6.71
C TYR A 82 -6.88 -15.70 6.29
N LEU A 83 -8.05 -15.12 5.96
CA LEU A 83 -8.16 -13.70 5.60
C LEU A 83 -7.78 -12.79 6.76
N ALA A 84 -8.20 -13.12 7.98
CA ALA A 84 -7.79 -12.37 9.18
C ALA A 84 -6.26 -12.38 9.37
N THR A 85 -5.61 -13.51 9.09
CA THR A 85 -4.15 -13.63 9.15
C THR A 85 -3.46 -12.77 8.08
N ILE A 86 -3.99 -12.75 6.85
CA ILE A 86 -3.47 -11.87 5.78
C ILE A 86 -3.60 -10.40 6.18
N TYR A 87 -4.76 -9.97 6.69
CA TYR A 87 -4.92 -8.59 7.11
C TYR A 87 -4.04 -8.22 8.30
N GLY A 88 -3.86 -9.13 9.26
CA GLY A 88 -2.93 -8.92 10.38
C GLY A 88 -1.48 -8.78 9.92
N LEU A 89 -1.04 -9.61 8.97
CA LEU A 89 0.29 -9.51 8.38
C LEU A 89 0.47 -8.21 7.59
N ASN A 90 -0.52 -7.81 6.79
CA ASN A 90 -0.50 -6.53 6.07
C ASN A 90 -0.43 -5.36 7.05
N PHE A 91 -1.22 -5.39 8.12
CA PHE A 91 -1.18 -4.36 9.15
C PHE A 91 0.21 -4.19 9.75
N PHE A 92 0.84 -5.30 10.14
CA PHE A 92 2.18 -5.30 10.70
C PHE A 92 3.23 -4.79 9.70
N LEU A 93 3.14 -5.24 8.44
CA LEU A 93 4.10 -4.88 7.39
C LEU A 93 4.01 -3.41 7.01
N VAL A 94 2.80 -2.89 6.80
CA VAL A 94 2.58 -1.47 6.53
C VAL A 94 3.04 -0.66 7.75
N GLY A 95 2.70 -1.09 8.97
CA GLY A 95 3.13 -0.46 10.21
C GLY A 95 4.65 -0.33 10.34
N ILE A 96 5.40 -1.42 10.13
CA ILE A 96 6.88 -1.37 10.13
C ILE A 96 7.39 -0.45 9.04
N THR A 97 6.83 -0.52 7.84
CA THR A 97 7.32 0.27 6.69
C THR A 97 7.16 1.76 6.94
N VAL A 98 5.97 2.20 7.35
CA VAL A 98 5.70 3.62 7.65
C VAL A 98 6.48 4.10 8.87
N THR A 99 6.63 3.26 9.90
CA THR A 99 7.50 3.57 11.05
C THR A 99 8.95 3.75 10.60
N THR A 100 9.43 2.91 9.70
CA THR A 100 10.77 3.03 9.10
C THR A 100 10.92 4.35 8.35
N TRP A 101 9.89 4.75 7.57
CA TRP A 101 9.88 6.04 6.88
C TRP A 101 10.01 7.20 7.86
N TYR A 102 9.23 7.18 8.95
CA TYR A 102 9.29 8.21 9.99
C TYR A 102 10.65 8.28 10.69
N LEU A 103 11.25 7.13 11.04
CA LEU A 103 12.54 7.08 11.75
C LEU A 103 13.72 7.54 10.87
N LEU A 104 13.67 7.25 9.57
CA LEU A 104 14.74 7.59 8.64
C LEU A 104 14.58 9.00 8.05
N CYS A 105 13.35 9.44 7.82
CA CYS A 105 13.02 10.76 7.30
C CYS A 105 11.99 11.43 8.22
N PRO A 106 12.38 12.00 9.36
CA PRO A 106 11.43 12.60 10.29
C PRO A 106 10.69 13.79 9.65
N GLY A 107 9.40 13.86 9.92
CA GLY A 107 8.48 14.89 9.41
C GLY A 107 7.31 15.06 10.38
N SER A 108 6.22 15.69 9.93
CA SER A 108 5.05 15.82 10.81
C SER A 108 4.35 14.47 10.99
N LEU A 109 4.03 14.15 12.24
CA LEU A 109 3.41 12.89 12.64
C LEU A 109 2.06 12.65 11.97
N LEU A 110 1.30 13.72 11.73
CA LEU A 110 -0.01 13.63 11.11
C LEU A 110 0.08 13.04 9.69
N PHE A 111 1.13 13.42 8.93
CA PHE A 111 1.42 12.85 7.61
C PHE A 111 1.52 11.33 7.63
N TYR A 112 2.36 10.84 8.54
CA TYR A 112 2.70 9.44 8.63
C TYR A 112 1.51 8.63 9.13
N PHE A 113 0.71 9.21 10.02
CA PHE A 113 -0.54 8.61 10.46
C PHE A 113 -1.57 8.53 9.33
N GLU A 114 -1.78 9.59 8.56
CA GLU A 114 -2.71 9.57 7.42
C GLU A 114 -2.20 8.63 6.30
N SER A 115 -0.90 8.63 6.03
CA SER A 115 -0.26 7.70 5.08
C SER A 115 -0.43 6.25 5.52
N LEU A 116 -0.26 5.96 6.82
CA LEU A 116 -0.51 4.64 7.39
C LEU A 116 -1.95 4.19 7.14
N LEU A 117 -2.94 5.03 7.45
CA LEU A 117 -4.35 4.70 7.24
C LEU A 117 -4.67 4.45 5.76
N CYS A 118 -4.16 5.30 4.86
CA CYS A 118 -4.35 5.15 3.42
C CYS A 118 -3.73 3.84 2.92
N LEU A 119 -2.48 3.55 3.30
CA LEU A 119 -1.78 2.33 2.89
C LEU A 119 -2.41 1.06 3.47
N LEU A 120 -2.91 1.10 4.71
CA LEU A 120 -3.68 0.00 5.30
C LEU A 120 -4.94 -0.26 4.48
N ALA A 121 -5.71 0.78 4.15
CA ALA A 121 -6.91 0.66 3.34
C ALA A 121 -6.62 0.07 1.95
N LEU A 122 -5.58 0.57 1.28
CA LEU A 122 -5.15 0.09 -0.02
C LEU A 122 -4.62 -1.35 0.03
N SER A 123 -3.85 -1.71 1.06
CA SER A 123 -3.34 -3.08 1.23
C SER A 123 -4.47 -4.09 1.49
N ALA A 124 -5.51 -3.68 2.22
CA ALA A 124 -6.70 -4.49 2.43
C ALA A 124 -7.46 -4.71 1.11
N LEU A 125 -7.68 -3.64 0.33
CA LEU A 125 -8.30 -3.73 -0.99
C LEU A 125 -7.48 -4.62 -1.95
N PHE A 126 -6.16 -4.45 -1.95
CA PHE A 126 -5.24 -5.24 -2.74
C PHE A 126 -5.36 -6.73 -2.41
N ALA A 127 -5.31 -7.10 -1.13
CA ALA A 127 -5.46 -8.48 -0.69
C ALA A 127 -6.83 -9.07 -1.07
N SER A 128 -7.91 -8.29 -0.92
CA SER A 128 -9.25 -8.71 -1.30
C SER A 128 -9.38 -8.96 -2.82
N LEU A 129 -8.82 -8.09 -3.65
CA LEU A 129 -8.87 -8.22 -5.11
C LEU A 129 -8.09 -9.45 -5.61
N GLN A 130 -6.98 -9.80 -4.94
CA GLN A 130 -6.18 -10.97 -5.30
C GLN A 130 -6.88 -12.32 -5.10
N LEU A 131 -8.00 -12.35 -4.37
CA LEU A 131 -8.83 -13.56 -4.28
C LEU A 131 -9.49 -13.88 -5.61
N PHE A 132 -9.82 -12.85 -6.39
CA PHE A 132 -10.59 -12.97 -7.63
C PHE A 132 -9.73 -12.82 -8.88
N ILE A 133 -8.74 -11.92 -8.83
CA ILE A 133 -7.91 -11.50 -9.96
C ILE A 133 -6.47 -12.00 -9.75
N ASP A 134 -5.74 -12.25 -10.83
CA ASP A 134 -4.32 -12.61 -10.74
C ASP A 134 -3.49 -11.51 -10.04
N PRO A 135 -2.58 -11.84 -9.11
CA PRO A 135 -1.81 -10.84 -8.38
C PRO A 135 -0.98 -9.90 -9.24
N VAL A 136 -0.50 -10.35 -10.41
CA VAL A 136 0.24 -9.50 -11.35
C VAL A 136 -0.70 -8.45 -11.93
N LEU A 137 -1.93 -8.84 -12.30
CA LEU A 137 -2.95 -7.92 -12.78
C LEU A 137 -3.36 -6.91 -11.70
N VAL A 138 -3.57 -7.37 -10.46
CA VAL A 138 -3.88 -6.46 -9.34
C VAL A 138 -2.73 -5.48 -9.10
N LEU A 139 -1.47 -5.94 -9.14
CA LEU A 139 -0.31 -5.06 -9.03
C LEU A 139 -0.24 -4.04 -10.16
N MET A 140 -0.53 -4.42 -11.40
CA MET A 140 -0.58 -3.48 -12.53
C MET A 140 -1.68 -2.43 -12.36
N ILE A 141 -2.84 -2.80 -11.79
CA ILE A 141 -3.91 -1.85 -11.48
C ILE A 141 -3.42 -0.79 -10.49
N PHE A 142 -2.79 -1.20 -9.38
CA PHE A 142 -2.27 -0.27 -8.39
C PHE A 142 -1.09 0.55 -8.93
N ALA A 143 -0.21 -0.04 -9.74
CA ALA A 143 0.88 0.66 -10.41
C ALA A 143 0.37 1.75 -11.36
N THR A 144 -0.71 1.47 -12.09
CA THR A 144 -1.37 2.46 -12.96
C THR A 144 -2.05 3.54 -12.13
N LEU A 145 -2.75 3.15 -11.06
CA LEU A 145 -3.40 4.07 -10.12
C LEU A 145 -2.40 5.08 -9.54
N PHE A 146 -1.24 4.63 -9.04
CA PHE A 146 -0.20 5.54 -8.53
C PHE A 146 0.41 6.43 -9.61
N ALA A 147 0.54 5.94 -10.85
CA ALA A 147 0.98 6.78 -11.97
C ALA A 147 -0.05 7.88 -12.29
N LEU A 148 -1.35 7.56 -12.22
CA LEU A 148 -2.42 8.54 -12.42
C LEU A 148 -2.43 9.63 -11.34
N VAL A 149 -2.13 9.27 -10.08
CA VAL A 149 -2.01 10.25 -8.97
C VAL A 149 -0.90 11.25 -9.24
N ILE A 150 0.22 10.80 -9.83
CA ILE A 150 1.31 11.69 -10.23
C ILE A 150 0.85 12.65 -11.33
N THR A 151 0.11 12.16 -12.32
CA THR A 151 -0.32 12.97 -13.48
C THR A 151 -1.44 13.94 -13.16
N PHE A 152 -2.36 13.60 -12.25
CA PHE A 152 -3.51 14.43 -11.90
C PHE A 152 -3.29 15.10 -10.54
N ASN A 153 -3.25 16.43 -10.51
CA ASN A 153 -3.01 17.19 -9.28
C ASN A 153 -4.08 16.98 -8.21
N ASP A 154 -5.34 16.88 -8.62
CA ASP A 154 -6.50 16.83 -7.72
C ASP A 154 -7.02 15.40 -7.49
N PHE A 155 -6.12 14.41 -7.44
CA PHE A 155 -6.55 13.02 -7.23
C PHE A 155 -6.99 12.84 -5.76
N PRO A 156 -8.28 12.59 -5.46
CA PRO A 156 -8.74 12.46 -4.09
C PRO A 156 -8.19 11.18 -3.46
N PHE A 157 -8.10 11.15 -2.13
CA PHE A 157 -7.71 9.99 -1.33
C PHE A 157 -6.22 9.59 -1.39
N LEU A 158 -5.63 9.44 -2.58
CA LEU A 158 -4.24 9.00 -2.75
C LEU A 158 -3.21 10.12 -2.66
N SER A 159 -3.63 11.37 -2.88
CA SER A 159 -2.74 12.54 -2.76
C SER A 159 -2.19 12.74 -1.35
N VAL A 160 -2.79 12.09 -0.33
CA VAL A 160 -2.28 12.09 1.05
C VAL A 160 -0.89 11.47 1.19
N LEU A 161 -0.51 10.58 0.27
CA LEU A 161 0.81 9.97 0.24
C LEU A 161 1.89 10.93 -0.28
N MET A 162 1.50 12.07 -0.86
CA MET A 162 2.42 13.11 -1.31
C MET A 162 2.43 14.26 -0.30
N ALA A 163 3.59 14.53 0.30
CA ALA A 163 3.74 15.55 1.32
C ALA A 163 3.37 16.96 0.82
N LEU A 164 3.59 17.28 -0.46
CA LEU A 164 3.22 18.58 -1.03
C LEU A 164 1.71 18.77 -1.24
N ARG A 165 0.95 17.69 -1.38
CA ARG A 165 -0.49 17.73 -1.65
C ARG A 165 -1.33 17.26 -0.47
N TRP A 166 -0.72 16.84 0.63
CA TRP A 166 -1.49 16.26 1.74
C TRP A 166 -2.50 17.26 2.29
N THR A 167 -2.10 18.52 2.49
CA THR A 167 -2.91 19.49 3.26
C THR A 167 -4.17 19.93 2.52
N SER A 168 -4.22 19.78 1.20
CA SER A 168 -5.37 20.23 0.41
C SER A 168 -6.60 19.33 0.51
N HIS A 169 -6.46 18.07 0.94
CA HIS A 169 -7.55 17.09 0.93
C HIS A 169 -7.68 16.26 2.21
N GLN A 170 -7.24 16.76 3.36
CA GLN A 170 -7.17 15.96 4.60
C GLN A 170 -8.48 15.24 4.97
N LEU A 171 -9.62 15.94 4.88
CA LEU A 171 -10.94 15.34 5.18
C LEU A 171 -11.34 14.29 4.14
N ASP A 172 -11.17 14.57 2.85
CA ASP A 172 -11.47 13.62 1.77
C ASP A 172 -10.60 12.37 1.87
N ASN A 173 -9.34 12.53 2.27
CA ASN A 173 -8.37 11.46 2.44
C ASN A 173 -8.74 10.54 3.62
N LEU A 174 -9.14 11.13 4.75
CA LEU A 174 -9.56 10.38 5.92
C LEU A 174 -10.87 9.61 5.65
N CYS A 175 -11.87 10.28 5.06
CA CYS A 175 -13.13 9.66 4.65
C CYS A 175 -12.91 8.53 3.62
N GLY A 176 -12.06 8.76 2.61
CA GLY A 176 -11.72 7.76 1.60
C GLY A 176 -11.01 6.52 2.19
N SER A 177 -10.12 6.72 3.16
CA SER A 177 -9.42 5.64 3.87
C SER A 177 -10.42 4.77 4.65
N LEU A 178 -11.31 5.42 5.41
CA LEU A 178 -12.35 4.73 6.18
C LEU A 178 -13.32 3.99 5.28
N LEU A 179 -13.81 4.63 4.20
CA LEU A 179 -14.69 4.00 3.22
C LEU A 179 -14.05 2.76 2.60
N THR A 180 -12.78 2.86 2.20
CA THR A 180 -12.05 1.75 1.57
C THR A 180 -11.84 0.59 2.54
N LEU A 181 -11.57 0.88 3.83
CA LEU A 181 -11.53 -0.14 4.88
C LEU A 181 -12.89 -0.80 5.07
N VAL A 182 -13.98 -0.03 5.11
CA VAL A 182 -15.35 -0.55 5.24
C VAL A 182 -15.71 -1.43 4.03
N ILE A 183 -15.39 -1.00 2.81
CA ILE A 183 -15.62 -1.79 1.59
C ILE A 183 -14.80 -3.08 1.64
N SER A 184 -13.53 -3.01 2.00
CA SER A 184 -12.66 -4.19 2.10
C SER A 184 -13.19 -5.18 3.15
N PHE A 185 -13.62 -4.67 4.31
CA PHE A 185 -14.25 -5.46 5.36
C PHE A 185 -15.59 -6.06 4.89
N GLY A 186 -16.42 -5.29 4.19
CA GLY A 186 -17.69 -5.74 3.62
C GLY A 186 -17.51 -6.82 2.55
N MET A 187 -16.52 -6.69 1.66
CA MET A 187 -16.16 -7.72 0.67
C MET A 187 -15.70 -9.00 1.35
N THR A 188 -14.89 -8.87 2.41
CA THR A 188 -14.50 -10.00 3.27
C THR A 188 -15.73 -10.62 3.92
N HIS A 189 -16.69 -9.80 4.36
CA HIS A 189 -17.90 -10.29 5.00
C HIS A 189 -18.83 -11.03 4.05
N PHE A 190 -18.91 -10.59 2.80
CA PHE A 190 -19.62 -11.33 1.77
C PHE A 190 -18.96 -12.68 1.47
N LEU A 191 -17.62 -12.72 1.46
CA LEU A 191 -16.87 -13.97 1.33
C LEU A 191 -17.10 -14.94 2.50
N TYR A 192 -17.45 -14.46 3.71
CA TYR A 192 -17.85 -15.33 4.83
C TYR A 192 -19.09 -16.17 4.53
N TYR A 193 -20.02 -15.69 3.70
CA TYR A 193 -21.22 -16.44 3.33
C TYR A 193 -20.99 -17.41 2.15
N VAL A 194 -19.81 -17.36 1.53
CA VAL A 194 -19.41 -18.23 0.42
C VAL A 194 -18.56 -19.41 0.94
N ASP A 195 -18.38 -19.56 2.26
CA ASP A 195 -17.78 -20.76 2.87
C ASP A 195 -18.45 -22.01 2.26
N PHE A 196 -17.63 -22.77 1.53
CA PHE A 196 -18.00 -23.83 0.59
C PHE A 196 -19.29 -24.58 0.94
N ALA A 197 -20.38 -24.25 0.22
CA ALA A 197 -21.45 -25.20 -0.04
C ALA A 197 -20.96 -26.31 -0.98
#